data_AF-A0A8H7FCV9-F1
#
_entry.id   AF-A0A8H7FCV9-F1
#
_cell.length_a   1.000
_cell.length_b   1.000
_cell.length_c   1.000
_cell.angle_alpha   90.00
_cell.angle_beta   90.00
_cell.angle_gamma   90.00
#
_symmetry.space_group_name_H-M   'P 1'
#
loop_
_entity.id
_entity.type
_entity.pdbx_description
1 polymer ?
#
loop_
_entity_poly.entity_id
_entity_poly.type
_entity_poly.pdbx_seq_one_letter_code
_entity_poly.pdbx_strand_id
1 'polypeptide(L)'
;SGLFTYIINRVLDEESPAQQTTQYLYVLSRIVTADAKIFMQLISATASSSGVPDDSKLVSDLMDVWWARFDNMAEPRQRKLTAMAIASFVSTGHPQVLQRLSTEIFNLWMDVFCEIQEVYDHAASNGTIFWDEDQAPSSYYKETEGTPEWSRRHKLFETDPVRTILLSTYVAARLQEAETACGGPQAIQQLYLQDVDQTVLKQIQAYLGKS
;
A
#
# COMPACT_ATOMS: atom_id res chain seq x y z
N SER A 1 -25.13 0.36 -7.75
CA SER A 1 -24.08 -0.04 -6.79
C SER A 1 -23.33 1.23 -6.37
N GLY A 2 -22.81 1.32 -5.13
CA GLY A 2 -22.20 2.56 -4.60
C GLY A 2 -21.24 2.34 -3.42
N LEU A 3 -20.78 1.11 -3.20
CA LEU A 3 -19.94 0.76 -2.05
C LEU A 3 -18.59 1.48 -2.08
N PHE A 4 -17.93 1.53 -3.24
CA PHE A 4 -16.64 2.22 -3.37
C PHE A 4 -16.77 3.70 -3.06
N THR A 5 -17.75 4.39 -3.66
CA THR A 5 -18.07 5.79 -3.37
C THR A 5 -18.40 6.03 -1.90
N TYR A 6 -19.16 5.11 -1.28
CA TYR A 6 -19.43 5.18 0.16
C TYR A 6 -18.14 5.10 1.00
N ILE A 7 -17.25 4.16 0.68
CA ILE A 7 -15.97 4.00 1.38
C ILE A 7 -15.12 5.26 1.21
N ILE A 8 -15.00 5.78 -0.01
CA ILE A 8 -14.26 7.02 -0.29
C ILE A 8 -14.82 8.18 0.53
N ASN A 9 -16.13 8.39 0.52
CA ASN A 9 -16.75 9.48 1.28
C ASN A 9 -16.49 9.33 2.79
N ARG A 10 -16.42 8.10 3.32
CA ARG A 10 -16.08 7.85 4.72
C ARG A 10 -14.60 8.04 5.03
N VAL A 11 -13.72 7.81 4.06
CA VAL A 11 -12.28 8.06 4.23
C VAL A 11 -11.99 9.56 4.25
N LEU A 12 -12.68 10.34 3.41
CA LEU A 12 -12.49 11.79 3.29
C LEU A 12 -13.29 12.62 4.30
N ASP A 13 -14.16 11.99 5.08
CA ASP A 13 -14.93 12.63 6.13
C ASP A 13 -14.02 12.93 7.34
N GLU A 14 -13.69 14.21 7.55
CA GLU A 14 -12.81 14.66 8.64
C GLU A 14 -13.37 14.33 10.04
N GLU A 15 -14.68 14.13 10.17
CA GLU A 15 -15.32 13.76 11.44
C GLU A 15 -15.24 12.24 11.71
N SER A 16 -14.81 11.44 10.73
CA SER A 16 -14.72 9.99 10.91
C SER A 16 -13.61 9.60 11.89
N PRO A 17 -13.88 8.71 12.87
CA PRO A 17 -12.87 8.27 13.83
C PRO A 17 -11.65 7.65 13.15
N ALA A 18 -10.44 7.99 13.61
CA ALA A 18 -9.19 7.54 12.99
C ALA A 18 -9.11 6.01 12.82
N GLN A 19 -9.57 5.25 13.81
CA GLN A 19 -9.62 3.79 13.73
C GLN A 19 -10.53 3.32 12.57
N GLN A 20 -11.69 3.96 12.39
CA GLN A 20 -12.63 3.60 11.33
C GLN A 20 -12.08 3.96 9.94
N THR A 21 -11.53 5.18 9.79
CA THR A 21 -10.85 5.60 8.56
C THR A 21 -9.74 4.62 8.18
N THR A 22 -8.94 4.20 9.15
CA THR A 22 -7.84 3.24 8.94
C THR A 22 -8.35 1.89 8.43
N GLN A 23 -9.48 1.37 8.95
CA GLN A 23 -10.08 0.14 8.44
C GLN A 23 -10.56 0.27 6.99
N TYR A 24 -11.13 1.42 6.62
CA TYR A 24 -11.48 1.69 5.22
C TYR A 24 -10.25 1.79 4.31
N LEU A 25 -9.17 2.42 4.78
CA LEU A 25 -7.91 2.44 4.05
C LEU A 25 -7.37 1.03 3.82
N TYR A 26 -7.49 0.10 4.76
CA TYR A 26 -7.09 -1.30 4.52
C TYR A 26 -7.91 -1.97 3.42
N VAL A 27 -9.21 -1.69 3.34
CA VAL A 27 -10.06 -2.17 2.23
C VAL A 27 -9.57 -1.58 0.91
N LEU A 28 -9.33 -0.26 0.85
CA LEU A 28 -8.81 0.39 -0.36
C LEU A 28 -7.43 -0.16 -0.76
N SER A 29 -6.54 -0.38 0.21
CA SER A 29 -5.23 -1.00 0.00
C SER A 29 -5.34 -2.38 -0.65
N ARG A 30 -6.33 -3.19 -0.24
CA ARG A 30 -6.59 -4.49 -0.87
C ARG A 30 -7.09 -4.37 -2.30
N ILE A 31 -7.97 -3.40 -2.58
CA ILE A 31 -8.53 -3.20 -3.93
C ILE A 31 -7.42 -2.76 -4.89
N VAL A 32 -6.61 -1.76 -4.52
CA VAL A 32 -5.53 -1.26 -5.40
C VAL A 32 -4.42 -2.30 -5.60
N THR A 33 -4.09 -3.08 -4.57
CA THR A 33 -3.08 -4.16 -4.69
C THR A 33 -3.60 -5.28 -5.58
N ALA A 34 -4.91 -5.56 -5.56
CA ALA A 34 -5.51 -6.57 -6.43
C ALA A 34 -5.53 -6.13 -7.91
N ASP A 35 -5.95 -4.90 -8.18
CA ASP A 35 -5.94 -4.33 -9.53
C ASP A 35 -5.96 -2.80 -9.49
N ALA A 36 -4.79 -2.19 -9.73
CA ALA A 36 -4.64 -0.73 -9.74
C ALA A 36 -5.43 -0.05 -10.87
N LYS A 37 -5.63 -0.71 -12.02
CA LYS A 37 -6.39 -0.13 -13.14
C LYS A 37 -7.86 -0.05 -12.81
N ILE A 38 -8.43 -1.12 -12.25
CA ILE A 38 -9.81 -1.12 -11.77
C ILE A 38 -9.98 -0.09 -10.66
N PHE A 39 -9.02 0.00 -9.74
CA PHE A 39 -9.07 1.02 -8.69
C PHE A 39 -9.16 2.44 -9.27
N MET A 40 -8.30 2.78 -10.24
CA MET A 40 -8.36 4.10 -10.89
C MET A 40 -9.68 4.34 -11.60
N GLN A 41 -10.23 3.34 -12.30
CA GLN A 41 -11.57 3.46 -12.91
C GLN A 41 -12.66 3.76 -11.88
N LEU A 42 -12.59 3.14 -10.70
CA LEU A 42 -13.53 3.39 -9.59
C LEU A 42 -13.37 4.80 -9.01
N ILE A 43 -12.14 5.30 -8.90
CA ILE A 43 -11.85 6.67 -8.50
C ILE A 43 -12.42 7.67 -9.52
N SER A 44 -12.12 7.52 -10.81
CA SER A 44 -12.61 8.44 -11.84
C SER A 44 -14.15 8.43 -11.94
N ALA A 45 -14.77 7.26 -11.79
CA ALA A 45 -16.23 7.14 -11.73
C ALA A 45 -16.82 7.84 -10.49
N THR A 46 -16.14 7.74 -9.34
CA THR A 46 -16.56 8.42 -8.10
C THR A 46 -16.43 9.93 -8.23
N ALA A 47 -15.30 10.43 -8.74
CA ALA A 47 -15.09 11.85 -9.01
C ALA A 47 -16.18 12.43 -9.93
N SER A 48 -16.47 11.72 -11.03
CA SER A 48 -17.53 12.09 -11.98
C SER A 48 -18.91 12.16 -11.32
N SER A 49 -19.23 11.19 -10.45
CA SER A 49 -20.52 11.15 -9.74
C SER A 49 -20.68 12.27 -8.70
N SER A 50 -19.57 12.80 -8.19
CA SER A 50 -19.52 13.90 -7.22
C SER A 50 -19.41 15.28 -7.87
N GLY A 51 -19.47 15.37 -9.20
CA GLY A 51 -19.37 16.63 -9.94
C GLY A 51 -17.96 17.22 -10.00
N VAL A 52 -16.93 16.42 -9.71
CA VAL A 52 -15.52 16.83 -9.82
C VAL A 52 -15.06 16.61 -11.27
N PRO A 53 -14.37 17.57 -11.92
CA PRO A 53 -14.00 17.48 -13.34
C PRO A 53 -13.05 16.33 -13.69
N ASP A 54 -12.16 15.99 -12.77
CA ASP A 54 -11.18 14.91 -12.89
C ASP A 54 -10.95 14.23 -11.53
N ASP A 55 -10.13 13.18 -11.52
CA ASP A 55 -9.77 12.43 -10.31
C ASP A 55 -8.58 13.03 -9.54
N SER A 56 -7.94 14.10 -10.01
CA SER A 56 -6.71 14.64 -9.41
C SER A 56 -6.92 15.03 -7.95
N LYS A 57 -7.97 15.81 -7.68
CA LYS A 57 -8.29 16.23 -6.31
C LYS A 57 -8.60 15.02 -5.43
N LEU A 58 -9.37 14.07 -5.95
CA LEU A 58 -9.78 12.89 -5.18
C LEU A 58 -8.58 12.00 -4.82
N VAL A 59 -7.65 11.81 -5.76
CA VAL A 59 -6.40 11.07 -5.52
C VAL A 59 -5.53 11.80 -4.52
N SER A 60 -5.36 13.12 -4.65
CA SER A 60 -4.57 13.92 -3.70
C SER A 60 -5.15 13.83 -2.29
N ASP A 61 -6.44 14.10 -2.13
CA ASP A 61 -7.12 14.07 -0.82
C ASP A 61 -7.02 12.65 -0.20
N LEU A 62 -7.16 11.60 -1.01
CA LEU A 62 -7.00 10.22 -0.54
C LEU A 62 -5.57 9.91 -0.07
N MET A 63 -4.55 10.42 -0.78
CA MET A 63 -3.16 10.26 -0.37
C MET A 63 -2.85 11.01 0.93
N ASP A 64 -3.40 12.21 1.11
CA ASP A 64 -3.26 12.98 2.35
C ASP A 64 -3.83 12.21 3.54
N VAL A 65 -4.99 11.57 3.38
CA VAL A 65 -5.58 10.73 4.42
C VAL A 65 -4.74 9.48 4.68
N TRP A 66 -4.18 8.83 3.65
CA TRP A 66 -3.26 7.70 3.85
C TRP A 66 -2.05 8.10 4.69
N TRP A 67 -1.45 9.26 4.39
CA TRP A 67 -0.30 9.78 5.11
C TRP A 67 -0.64 10.12 6.55
N ALA A 68 -1.72 10.87 6.77
CA ALA A 68 -2.17 11.27 8.09
C ALA A 68 -2.61 10.09 8.98
N ARG A 69 -2.83 8.90 8.42
CA ARG A 69 -3.25 7.70 9.14
C ARG A 69 -2.17 6.62 9.20
N PHE A 70 -1.05 6.79 8.51
CA PHE A 70 0.00 5.76 8.46
C PHE A 70 0.56 5.42 9.85
N ASP A 71 0.76 6.44 10.70
CA ASP A 71 1.21 6.25 12.09
C ASP A 71 0.16 5.58 12.99
N ASN A 72 -1.12 5.60 12.61
CA ASN A 72 -2.16 4.86 13.33
C ASN A 72 -2.15 3.36 13.01
N MET A 73 -1.40 2.94 11.98
CA MET A 73 -1.27 1.54 11.60
C MET A 73 -0.21 0.86 12.47
N ALA A 74 -0.60 0.40 13.65
CA ALA A 74 0.34 -0.24 14.58
C ALA A 74 0.80 -1.63 14.12
N GLU A 75 -0.05 -2.35 13.37
CA GLU A 75 0.27 -3.69 12.91
C GLU A 75 1.18 -3.68 11.67
N PRO A 76 2.32 -4.35 11.74
CA PRO A 76 3.23 -4.43 10.61
C PRO A 76 2.69 -4.95 9.29
N ARG A 77 1.86 -6.00 9.36
CA ARG A 77 1.24 -6.58 8.16
C ARG A 77 0.38 -5.53 7.45
N GLN A 78 -0.24 -4.64 8.21
CA GLN A 78 -1.02 -3.53 7.67
C GLN A 78 -0.14 -2.44 7.08
N ARG A 79 1.00 -2.13 7.72
CA ARG A 79 1.99 -1.19 7.16
C ARG A 79 2.59 -1.71 5.86
N LYS A 80 2.93 -3.01 5.79
CA LYS A 80 3.34 -3.70 4.56
C LYS A 80 2.24 -3.67 3.49
N LEU A 81 0.99 -3.97 3.85
CA LEU A 81 -0.16 -3.86 2.93
C LEU A 81 -0.28 -2.44 2.37
N THR A 82 -0.16 -1.41 3.20
CA THR A 82 -0.18 -0.02 2.76
C THR A 82 1.00 0.31 1.86
N ALA A 83 2.22 -0.13 2.16
CA ALA A 83 3.37 0.04 1.27
C ALA A 83 3.16 -0.60 -0.11
N MET A 84 2.59 -1.81 -0.15
CA MET A 84 2.22 -2.50 -1.40
C MET A 84 1.11 -1.74 -2.15
N ALA A 85 0.13 -1.21 -1.43
CA ALA A 85 -0.94 -0.43 -2.03
C ALA A 85 -0.41 0.86 -2.69
N ILE A 86 0.46 1.59 -1.99
CA ILE A 86 1.12 2.79 -2.51
C ILE A 86 2.01 2.46 -3.72
N ALA A 87 2.73 1.33 -3.70
CA ALA A 87 3.46 0.86 -4.88
C ALA A 87 2.53 0.59 -6.08
N SER A 88 1.38 -0.03 -5.83
CA SER A 88 0.36 -0.26 -6.86
C SER A 88 -0.25 1.05 -7.38
N PHE A 89 -0.29 2.09 -6.56
CA PHE A 89 -0.62 3.45 -6.99
C PHE A 89 0.46 4.08 -7.87
N VAL A 90 1.72 3.95 -7.46
CA VAL A 90 2.86 4.45 -8.25
C VAL A 90 2.88 3.84 -9.64
N SER A 91 2.58 2.54 -9.77
CA SER A 91 2.56 1.86 -11.07
C SER A 91 1.51 2.36 -12.05
N THR A 92 0.51 3.12 -11.59
CA THR A 92 -0.49 3.75 -12.48
C THR A 92 0.09 4.88 -13.31
N GLY A 93 1.23 5.45 -12.90
CA GLY A 93 1.79 6.65 -13.51
C GLY A 93 0.99 7.92 -13.21
N HIS A 94 0.04 7.90 -12.27
CA HIS A 94 -0.82 9.03 -12.00
C HIS A 94 -0.02 10.23 -11.46
N PRO A 95 -0.13 11.43 -12.07
CA PRO A 95 0.73 12.57 -11.71
C PRO A 95 0.68 12.97 -10.23
N GLN A 96 -0.51 12.97 -9.61
CA GLN A 96 -0.66 13.31 -8.19
C GLN A 96 0.02 12.32 -7.25
N VAL A 97 0.18 11.05 -7.69
CA VAL A 97 0.91 10.04 -6.93
C VAL A 97 2.41 10.23 -7.13
N LEU A 98 2.85 10.37 -8.39
CA LEU A 98 4.28 10.47 -8.70
C LEU A 98 4.94 11.75 -8.20
N GLN A 99 4.19 12.86 -8.09
CA GLN A 99 4.69 14.09 -7.46
C GLN A 99 5.12 13.89 -6.01
N ARG A 100 4.54 12.90 -5.32
CA ARG A 100 4.83 12.55 -3.93
C ARG A 100 5.88 11.44 -3.79
N LEU A 101 6.42 10.96 -4.92
CA LEU A 101 7.31 9.80 -4.95
C LEU A 101 8.53 10.01 -4.07
N SER A 102 9.18 11.16 -4.21
CA SER A 102 10.44 11.47 -3.54
C SER A 102 10.32 12.02 -2.12
N THR A 103 9.22 12.70 -1.82
CA THR A 103 8.99 13.38 -0.55
C THR A 103 8.32 12.46 0.47
N GLU A 104 7.30 11.75 0.03
CA GLU A 104 6.41 11.00 0.90
C GLU A 104 6.70 9.51 0.73
N ILE A 105 6.46 8.98 -0.48
CA ILE A 105 6.37 7.55 -0.74
C ILE A 105 7.70 6.84 -0.46
N PHE A 106 8.82 7.43 -0.85
CA PHE A 106 10.15 6.90 -0.58
C PHE A 106 10.43 6.77 0.91
N ASN A 107 10.05 7.76 1.72
CA ASN A 107 10.20 7.68 3.17
C ASN A 107 9.32 6.56 3.76
N LEU A 108 8.06 6.45 3.33
CA LEU A 108 7.18 5.37 3.77
C LEU A 108 7.77 3.99 3.45
N TRP A 109 8.27 3.76 2.24
CA TRP A 109 8.87 2.48 1.89
C TRP A 109 10.12 2.20 2.70
N MET A 110 10.97 3.21 2.91
CA MET A 110 12.16 3.08 3.75
C MET A 110 11.80 2.68 5.18
N ASP A 111 10.80 3.33 5.79
CA ASP A 111 10.33 2.99 7.13
C ASP A 111 9.88 1.53 7.21
N VAL A 112 9.04 1.08 6.25
CA VAL A 112 8.55 -0.30 6.22
C VAL A 112 9.66 -1.30 5.89
N PHE A 113 10.63 -0.95 5.05
CA PHE A 113 11.78 -1.81 4.79
C PHE A 113 12.67 -1.98 6.02
N CYS A 114 12.94 -0.89 6.74
CA CYS A 114 13.69 -0.92 8.00
C CYS A 114 12.97 -1.78 9.03
N GLU A 115 11.66 -1.56 9.24
CA GLU A 115 10.84 -2.37 10.12
C GLU A 115 10.92 -3.86 9.74
N ILE A 116 10.72 -4.21 8.47
CA ILE A 116 10.81 -5.61 8.03
C ILE A 116 12.22 -6.18 8.24
N GLN A 117 13.28 -5.39 8.10
CA GLN A 117 14.65 -5.87 8.29
C GLN A 117 14.98 -6.11 9.77
N GLU A 118 14.65 -5.17 10.66
CA GLU A 118 14.85 -5.30 12.11
C GLU A 118 14.27 -6.61 12.65
N VAL A 119 13.20 -7.04 12.03
CA VAL A 119 12.45 -8.25 12.36
C VAL A 119 13.17 -9.51 11.99
N TYR A 120 13.71 -9.56 10.78
CA TYR A 120 14.53 -10.68 10.36
C TYR A 120 15.78 -10.78 11.22
N ASP A 121 16.39 -9.65 11.58
CA ASP A 121 17.56 -9.60 12.45
C ASP A 121 17.22 -10.07 13.88
N HIS A 122 16.06 -9.68 14.41
CA HIS A 122 15.54 -10.18 15.68
C HIS A 122 15.20 -11.68 15.63
N ALA A 123 14.65 -12.16 14.52
CA ALA A 123 14.35 -13.57 14.34
C ALA A 123 15.62 -14.43 14.26
N ALA A 124 16.63 -13.95 13.55
CA ALA A 124 17.92 -14.61 13.42
C ALA A 124 18.66 -14.71 14.78
N SER A 125 18.43 -13.74 15.67
CA SER A 125 19.06 -13.71 17.01
C SER A 125 18.28 -14.48 18.07
N ASN A 126 16.95 -14.39 18.08
CA ASN A 126 16.11 -14.96 19.14
C ASN A 126 15.32 -16.23 18.71
N GLY A 127 15.41 -16.63 17.44
CA GLY A 127 14.73 -17.80 16.90
C GLY A 127 13.24 -17.62 16.61
N THR A 128 12.67 -16.43 16.82
CA THR A 128 11.25 -16.13 16.61
C THR A 128 11.05 -14.88 15.76
N ILE A 129 10.36 -15.02 14.63
CA ILE A 129 9.91 -13.90 13.80
C ILE A 129 8.67 -13.30 14.47
N PHE A 130 8.82 -12.16 15.17
CA PHE A 130 7.71 -11.53 15.93
C PHE A 130 6.52 -11.04 15.08
N TRP A 131 6.59 -11.18 13.74
CA TRP A 131 5.71 -10.56 12.74
C TRP A 131 4.84 -11.60 12.05
N ASP A 132 5.35 -12.81 12.09
CA ASP A 132 4.61 -14.03 11.90
C ASP A 132 4.51 -14.70 13.26
N GLU A 133 3.44 -14.38 14.01
CA GLU A 133 2.71 -15.55 14.47
C GLU A 133 2.41 -16.31 13.17
N ASP A 134 3.17 -17.38 12.89
CA ASP A 134 3.01 -18.24 11.70
C ASP A 134 1.55 -18.71 11.51
N GLN A 135 0.74 -18.46 12.53
CA GLN A 135 -0.68 -18.67 12.62
C GLN A 135 -1.42 -17.31 12.66
N ALA A 136 -2.48 -17.20 11.86
CA ALA A 136 -3.42 -16.10 12.01
C ALA A 136 -3.94 -16.02 13.46
N PRO A 137 -4.20 -14.82 14.00
CA PRO A 137 -4.78 -14.68 15.33
C PRO A 137 -6.12 -15.44 15.39
N SER A 138 -6.47 -16.02 16.54
CA SER A 138 -7.71 -16.80 16.69
C SER A 138 -8.97 -16.03 16.27
N SER A 139 -8.97 -14.71 16.47
CA SER A 139 -10.03 -13.79 16.02
C SER A 139 -10.25 -13.78 14.50
N TYR A 140 -9.23 -14.11 13.69
CA TYR A 140 -9.34 -14.23 12.24
C TYR A 140 -10.26 -15.39 11.83
N TYR A 141 -10.19 -16.50 12.57
CA TYR A 141 -10.97 -17.70 12.32
C TYR A 141 -12.41 -17.60 12.83
N LYS A 142 -12.72 -16.63 13.70
CA LYS A 142 -14.09 -16.36 14.20
C LYS A 142 -14.84 -17.61 14.69
N GLU A 143 -14.14 -18.47 15.45
CA GLU A 143 -14.72 -19.69 16.04
C GLU A 143 -15.25 -20.69 14.99
N THR A 144 -14.64 -20.71 13.79
CA THR A 144 -15.07 -21.59 12.69
C THR A 144 -14.31 -22.92 12.64
N GLU A 145 -13.46 -23.23 13.63
CA GLU A 145 -12.60 -24.41 13.65
C GLU A 145 -13.35 -25.70 13.35
N GLY A 146 -12.77 -26.55 12.49
CA GLY A 146 -13.39 -27.80 12.06
C GLY A 146 -14.50 -27.64 10.99
N THR A 147 -14.80 -26.43 10.53
CA THR A 147 -15.77 -26.18 9.45
C THR A 147 -15.09 -25.93 8.09
N PRO A 148 -15.81 -26.07 6.96
CA PRO A 148 -15.30 -25.65 5.66
C PRO A 148 -14.96 -24.14 5.57
N GLU A 149 -15.60 -23.28 6.37
CA GLU A 149 -15.26 -21.85 6.45
C GLU A 149 -13.85 -21.65 7.02
N TRP A 150 -13.47 -22.44 8.03
CA TRP A 150 -12.10 -22.41 8.56
C TRP A 150 -11.08 -22.76 7.48
N SER A 151 -11.30 -23.83 6.70
CA SER A 151 -10.39 -24.20 5.61
C SER A 151 -10.27 -23.08 4.55
N ARG A 152 -11.37 -22.38 4.24
CA ARG A 152 -11.34 -21.23 3.32
C ARG A 152 -10.55 -20.06 3.89
N ARG A 153 -10.77 -19.70 5.16
CA ARG A 153 -10.04 -18.63 5.85
C ARG A 153 -8.55 -18.96 5.96
N HIS A 154 -8.24 -20.18 6.38
CA HIS A 154 -6.86 -20.64 6.52
C HIS A 154 -6.12 -20.56 5.18
N LYS A 155 -6.70 -21.11 4.11
CA LYS A 155 -6.12 -20.99 2.77
C LYS A 155 -5.96 -19.54 2.32
N LEU A 156 -6.95 -18.68 2.59
CA LEU A 156 -6.87 -17.25 2.25
C LEU A 156 -5.71 -16.57 2.98
N PHE A 157 -5.51 -16.89 4.26
CA PHE A 157 -4.40 -16.38 5.06
C PHE A 157 -3.04 -16.86 4.54
N GLU A 158 -2.89 -18.16 4.25
CA GLU A 158 -1.63 -18.73 3.75
C GLU A 158 -1.23 -18.20 2.37
N THR A 159 -2.21 -17.91 1.52
CA THR A 159 -2.00 -17.44 0.14
C THR A 159 -2.03 -15.92 0.00
N ASP A 160 -2.13 -15.20 1.11
CA ASP A 160 -2.23 -13.74 1.11
C ASP A 160 -0.95 -13.11 0.52
N PRO A 161 -1.04 -12.27 -0.54
CA PRO A 161 0.11 -11.59 -1.12
C PRO A 161 0.95 -10.79 -0.12
N VAL A 162 0.32 -10.21 0.90
CA VAL A 162 1.01 -9.47 1.96
C VAL A 162 1.94 -10.39 2.77
N ARG A 163 1.59 -11.67 2.88
CA ARG A 163 2.42 -12.70 3.51
C ARG A 163 3.45 -13.24 2.51
N THR A 164 3.00 -13.65 1.33
CA THR A 164 3.80 -14.50 0.44
C THR A 164 4.76 -13.74 -0.47
N ILE A 165 4.56 -12.43 -0.68
CA ILE A 165 5.39 -11.64 -1.59
C ILE A 165 6.39 -10.80 -0.80
N LEU A 166 7.65 -10.80 -1.27
CA LEU A 166 8.68 -9.93 -0.73
C LEU A 166 8.42 -8.47 -1.15
N LEU A 167 8.41 -7.56 -0.18
CA LEU A 167 8.07 -6.15 -0.43
C LEU A 167 9.04 -5.49 -1.43
N SER A 168 10.34 -5.78 -1.33
CA SER A 168 11.37 -5.18 -2.21
C SER A 168 11.12 -5.54 -3.68
N THR A 169 10.89 -6.82 -3.96
CA THR A 169 10.56 -7.31 -5.31
C THR A 169 9.25 -6.72 -5.81
N TYR A 170 8.24 -6.60 -4.95
CA TYR A 170 6.96 -6.01 -5.31
C TYR A 170 7.11 -4.53 -5.69
N VAL A 171 7.77 -3.73 -4.85
CA VAL A 171 8.01 -2.31 -5.09
C VAL A 171 8.85 -2.10 -6.36
N ALA A 172 9.90 -2.89 -6.58
CA ALA A 172 10.73 -2.81 -7.78
C ALA A 172 9.91 -3.04 -9.06
N ALA A 173 9.06 -4.07 -9.08
CA ALA A 173 8.18 -4.36 -10.22
C ALA A 173 7.20 -3.21 -10.48
N ARG A 174 6.60 -2.63 -9.43
CA ARG A 174 5.67 -1.51 -9.55
C ARG A 174 6.34 -0.22 -10.04
N LEU A 175 7.59 0.05 -9.64
CA LEU A 175 8.38 1.17 -10.16
C LEU A 175 8.67 1.01 -11.65
N GLN A 176 9.02 -0.19 -12.11
CA GLN A 176 9.23 -0.47 -13.53
C GLN A 176 7.96 -0.25 -14.36
N GLU A 177 6.80 -0.61 -13.81
CA GLU A 177 5.50 -0.33 -14.43
C GLU A 177 5.24 1.18 -14.50
N ALA A 178 5.59 1.94 -13.44
CA ALA A 178 5.46 3.39 -13.42
C ALA A 178 6.35 4.07 -14.47
N GLU A 179 7.59 3.63 -14.62
CA GLU A 179 8.51 4.07 -15.67
C GLU A 179 7.88 3.86 -17.05
N THR A 180 7.31 2.68 -17.28
CA THR A 180 6.64 2.35 -18.54
C THR A 180 5.43 3.25 -18.77
N ALA A 181 4.60 3.48 -17.75
CA ALA A 181 3.44 4.35 -17.81
C ALA A 181 3.80 5.82 -18.12
N CYS A 182 4.99 6.27 -17.68
CA CYS A 182 5.49 7.63 -17.93
C CYS A 182 6.19 7.81 -19.29
N GLY A 183 6.29 6.76 -20.11
CA GLY A 183 7.01 6.82 -21.39
C GLY A 183 8.51 6.52 -21.29
N GLY A 184 8.96 5.96 -20.17
CA GLY A 184 10.31 5.42 -19.97
C GLY A 184 11.05 5.97 -18.75
N PRO A 185 12.20 5.37 -18.38
CA PRO A 185 12.98 5.76 -17.21
C PRO A 185 13.48 7.22 -17.26
N GLN A 186 13.79 7.74 -18.45
CA GLN A 186 14.23 9.13 -18.59
C GLN A 186 13.12 10.13 -18.26
N ALA A 187 11.87 9.80 -18.62
CA ALA A 187 10.73 10.67 -18.38
C ALA A 187 10.41 10.77 -16.89
N ILE A 188 10.35 9.63 -16.18
CA ILE A 188 10.12 9.65 -14.72
C ILE A 188 11.25 10.38 -13.99
N GLN A 189 12.49 10.19 -14.45
CA GLN A 189 13.66 10.84 -13.86
C GLN A 189 13.59 12.37 -14.00
N GLN A 190 13.25 12.87 -15.19
CA GLN A 190 13.15 14.30 -15.45
C GLN A 190 11.94 14.94 -14.76
N LEU A 191 10.78 14.28 -14.78
CA LEU A 191 9.53 14.87 -14.30
C LEU A 191 9.39 14.80 -12.78
N TYR A 192 9.89 13.75 -12.13
CA TYR A 192 9.59 13.46 -10.73
C TYR A 192 10.81 13.23 -9.85
N LEU A 193 11.98 12.89 -10.42
CA LEU A 193 13.17 12.52 -9.64
C LEU A 193 14.38 13.46 -9.80
N GLN A 194 14.27 14.53 -10.59
CA GLN A 194 15.42 15.39 -10.92
C GLN A 194 16.01 16.10 -9.69
N ASP A 195 15.15 16.52 -8.76
CA ASP A 195 15.51 17.35 -7.59
C ASP A 195 15.66 16.51 -6.31
N VAL A 196 15.68 15.18 -6.45
CA VAL A 196 15.68 14.25 -5.32
C VAL A 196 17.08 14.07 -4.77
N ASP A 197 17.18 14.01 -3.44
CA ASP A 197 18.42 13.67 -2.76
C ASP A 197 18.94 12.31 -3.25
N GLN A 198 20.15 12.34 -3.83
CA GLN A 198 20.83 11.15 -4.35
C GLN A 198 21.10 10.09 -3.28
N THR A 199 21.15 10.48 -2.00
CA THR A 199 21.29 9.58 -0.87
C THR A 199 20.03 8.73 -0.70
N VAL A 200 18.85 9.34 -0.76
CA VAL A 200 17.56 8.65 -0.67
C VAL A 200 17.40 7.66 -1.83
N LEU A 201 17.74 8.09 -3.05
CA LEU A 201 17.69 7.21 -4.23
C LEU A 201 18.60 5.98 -4.06
N LYS A 202 19.84 6.18 -3.60
CA LYS A 202 20.78 5.07 -3.37
C LYS A 202 20.30 4.12 -2.29
N GLN A 203 19.72 4.64 -1.21
CA GLN A 203 19.18 3.82 -0.12
C GLN A 203 18.02 2.95 -0.62
N ILE A 204 17.08 3.53 -1.36
CA ILE A 204 15.97 2.77 -1.95
C ILE A 204 16.49 1.73 -2.93
N GLN A 205 17.40 2.09 -3.83
CA GLN A 205 18.00 1.12 -4.75
C GLN A 205 18.69 -0.03 -4.01
N ALA A 206 19.36 0.25 -2.89
CA ALA A 206 19.98 -0.79 -2.07
C ALA A 206 18.93 -1.75 -1.46
N TYR A 207 17.78 -1.25 -1.01
CA TYR A 207 16.69 -2.12 -0.52
C TYR A 207 16.03 -2.92 -1.65
N LEU A 208 15.81 -2.29 -2.82
CA LEU A 208 15.21 -2.96 -3.97
C LEU A 208 16.12 -4.06 -4.56
N GLY A 209 17.43 -3.93 -4.40
CA GLY A 209 18.41 -4.94 -4.79
C GLY A 209 18.51 -6.15 -3.85
N LYS A 210 17.85 -6.12 -2.68
CA LYS A 210 17.77 -7.27 -1.76
C LYS A 210 16.65 -8.19 -2.24
N SER A 211 17.03 -9.31 -2.86
CA SER A 211 16.15 -10.39 -3.30
C SER A 211 16.19 -11.58 -2.35
#